data_AF-A0A954SP03-F1
#
_entry.id   AF-A0A954SP03-F1
#
_cell.length_a   1.000
_cell.length_b   1.000
_cell.length_c   1.000
_cell.angle_alpha   90.00
_cell.angle_beta   90.00
_cell.angle_gamma   90.00
#
_symmetry.space_group_name_H-M   'P 1'
#
loop_
_entity.id
_entity.type
_entity.pdbx_description
1 polymer ?
#
loop_
_entity_poly.entity_id
_entity_poly.type
_entity_poly.pdbx_seq_one_letter_code
_entity_poly.pdbx_strand_id
1 'polypeptide(L)'
;MNRAARFDPLAQQRRIRELWSRRLRGFEALLILSALAYLIYQFGVHRDSAHVHWTLDVAILSSLSLLAVSLFVRGIIAPDRSEFITENRNEFILFALWIVGLFAIVLAGFGFDSSDVPATRQQSWMVIWSEIMLMVQGVEVFLEMTRRVAAVGWSPAVLLVGSFVLLIAAGTMILMLPICRNPNAESPPQITPFMAALYTSTSACCVTGLVVVDTGTYWSRIGQVCIMLLIQVGGLGIMTFGGLFSLISGRAMQVREGVLLKELFEADQLNSVFAMIRAILIYTFGAELIGAALLWGLWPELSLGDRIFYCLFHSIASFCNAGFSVMPNNANLLGYGSHWQVWGGVAGLVILGGIGFGVLNDLSKVFWQKVRQGRRPVFIKSPRNPSRLSLSTVIVLATTAILLVFGTVVIYLLEWNGIVGKMPVGEGIAT
;
A
#
# COMPACT_ATOMS: atom_id res chain seq x y z
N MET A 1 58.39 12.86 -13.49
CA MET A 1 57.22 12.34 -12.75
C MET A 1 55.96 12.71 -13.52
N ASN A 2 55.20 11.69 -13.92
CA ASN A 2 54.45 11.62 -15.17
C ASN A 2 53.14 12.43 -15.22
N ARG A 3 53.00 13.28 -16.26
CA ARG A 3 51.75 13.88 -16.74
C ARG A 3 50.85 12.92 -17.56
N ALA A 4 51.17 11.63 -17.62
CA ALA A 4 50.50 10.63 -18.46
C ALA A 4 49.30 9.90 -17.80
N ALA A 5 48.99 10.18 -16.53
CA ALA A 5 47.90 9.49 -15.80
C ALA A 5 46.52 10.19 -15.88
N ARG A 6 46.30 11.10 -16.83
CA ARG A 6 45.07 11.94 -16.88
C ARG A 6 44.07 11.62 -17.98
N PHE A 7 44.34 10.64 -18.83
CA PHE A 7 43.42 10.25 -19.90
C PHE A 7 43.41 8.73 -19.99
N ASP A 8 42.63 8.08 -19.12
CA ASP A 8 42.15 6.74 -19.38
C ASP A 8 40.92 6.86 -20.30
N PRO A 9 41.05 6.59 -21.61
CA PRO A 9 39.94 6.72 -22.56
C PRO A 9 38.79 5.76 -22.23
N LEU A 10 39.05 4.64 -21.54
CA LEU A 10 38.01 3.71 -21.10
C LEU A 10 37.24 4.27 -19.91
N ALA A 11 37.90 4.92 -18.95
CA ALA A 11 37.23 5.62 -17.85
C ALA A 11 36.40 6.82 -18.34
N GLN A 12 36.91 7.56 -19.33
CA GLN A 12 36.18 8.66 -19.96
C GLN A 12 34.97 8.16 -20.75
N GLN A 13 35.11 7.06 -21.50
CA GLN A 13 33.98 6.42 -22.20
C GLN A 13 32.93 5.87 -21.23
N ARG A 14 33.32 5.26 -20.10
CA ARG A 14 32.37 4.81 -19.06
C ARG A 14 31.58 5.99 -18.48
N ARG A 15 32.26 7.09 -18.15
CA ARG A 15 31.62 8.30 -17.61
C ARG A 15 30.66 8.95 -18.60
N ILE A 16 31.00 8.97 -19.89
CA ILE A 16 30.11 9.45 -20.97
C ILE A 16 28.89 8.53 -21.10
N ARG A 17 29.09 7.20 -21.12
CA ARG A 17 27.99 6.22 -21.19
C ARG A 17 27.04 6.32 -19.99
N GLU A 18 27.57 6.53 -18.78
CA GLU A 18 26.78 6.79 -17.57
C GLU A 18 25.97 8.09 -17.66
N LEU A 19 26.56 9.17 -18.17
CA LEU A 19 25.86 10.45 -18.37
C LEU A 19 24.72 10.31 -19.39
N TRP A 20 24.94 9.59 -20.49
CA TRP A 20 23.89 9.30 -21.47
C TRP A 20 22.80 8.41 -20.88
N SER A 21 23.14 7.34 -20.15
CA SER A 21 22.19 6.50 -19.43
C SER A 21 21.32 7.29 -18.45
N ARG A 22 21.90 8.27 -17.72
CA ARG A 22 21.13 9.14 -16.82
C ARG A 22 20.20 10.10 -17.57
N ARG A 23 20.66 10.68 -18.69
CA ARG A 23 19.82 11.56 -19.53
C ARG A 23 18.66 10.81 -20.19
N LEU A 24 18.91 9.61 -20.73
CA LEU A 24 17.89 8.74 -21.29
C LEU A 24 16.82 8.38 -20.26
N ARG A 25 17.22 8.04 -19.03
CA ARG A 25 16.26 7.78 -17.94
C ARG A 25 15.42 8.99 -17.54
N GLY A 26 16.01 10.19 -17.55
CA GLY A 26 15.25 11.43 -17.33
C GLY A 26 14.23 11.69 -18.44
N PHE A 27 14.58 11.37 -19.69
CA PHE A 27 13.68 11.46 -20.83
C PHE A 27 12.54 10.43 -20.76
N GLU A 28 12.82 9.20 -20.33
CA GLU A 28 11.78 8.18 -20.10
C GLU A 28 10.80 8.60 -19.01
N ALA A 29 11.28 9.17 -17.91
CA ALA A 29 10.41 9.71 -16.87
C ALA A 29 9.49 10.81 -17.42
N LEU A 30 10.01 11.69 -18.29
CA LEU A 30 9.20 12.70 -18.98
C LEU A 30 8.20 12.08 -19.96
N LEU A 31 8.59 11.06 -20.73
CA LEU A 31 7.70 10.32 -21.63
C LEU A 31 6.57 9.66 -20.84
N ILE A 32 6.88 8.99 -19.74
CA ILE A 32 5.87 8.35 -18.88
C ILE A 32 4.98 9.40 -18.22
N LEU A 33 5.53 10.49 -17.69
CA LEU A 33 4.73 11.58 -17.14
C LEU A 33 3.81 12.21 -18.19
N SER A 34 4.29 12.36 -19.43
CA SER A 34 3.47 12.84 -20.55
C SER A 34 2.38 11.83 -20.90
N ALA A 35 2.71 10.54 -20.92
CA ALA A 35 1.77 9.46 -21.23
C ALA A 35 0.73 9.29 -20.11
N LEU A 36 1.11 9.50 -18.85
CA LEU A 36 0.22 9.52 -17.69
C LEU A 36 -0.67 10.78 -17.67
N ALA A 37 -0.11 11.97 -17.94
CA ALA A 37 -0.87 13.21 -18.06
C ALA A 37 -1.89 13.11 -19.20
N TYR A 38 -1.52 12.42 -20.27
CA TYR A 38 -2.38 12.13 -21.39
C TYR A 38 -3.52 11.16 -21.04
N LEU A 39 -3.19 10.11 -20.29
CA LEU A 39 -4.15 9.19 -19.68
C LEU A 39 -5.15 9.96 -18.80
N ILE A 40 -4.65 10.86 -17.96
CA ILE A 40 -5.48 11.73 -17.11
C ILE A 40 -6.38 12.66 -17.96
N TYR A 41 -5.87 13.22 -19.05
CA TYR A 41 -6.65 14.08 -19.96
C TYR A 41 -7.77 13.30 -20.66
N GLN A 42 -7.45 12.12 -21.18
CA GLN A 42 -8.39 11.19 -21.82
C GLN A 42 -9.54 10.78 -20.88
N PHE A 43 -9.25 10.58 -19.58
CA PHE A 43 -10.24 10.08 -18.63
C PHE A 43 -10.87 11.15 -17.73
N GLY A 44 -10.28 12.34 -17.64
CA GLY A 44 -10.66 13.38 -16.69
C GLY A 44 -11.40 14.58 -17.27
N VAL A 45 -11.22 14.93 -18.55
CA VAL A 45 -11.55 16.28 -19.04
C VAL A 45 -12.51 16.34 -20.25
N HIS A 46 -12.46 15.42 -21.23
CA HIS A 46 -13.34 15.48 -22.42
C HIS A 46 -13.86 14.10 -22.84
N ARG A 47 -15.18 13.97 -23.04
CA ARG A 47 -15.87 12.69 -23.28
C ARG A 47 -16.43 12.48 -24.68
N ASP A 48 -16.43 13.48 -25.57
CA ASP A 48 -17.40 13.53 -26.68
C ASP A 48 -16.84 13.69 -28.10
N SER A 49 -15.58 13.33 -28.38
CA SER A 49 -15.04 13.45 -29.74
C SER A 49 -14.25 12.24 -30.22
N ALA A 50 -14.80 11.49 -31.18
CA ALA A 50 -14.22 10.29 -31.78
C ALA A 50 -12.81 10.50 -32.37
N HIS A 51 -12.51 11.70 -32.90
CA HIS A 51 -11.18 12.05 -33.40
C HIS A 51 -10.12 12.11 -32.29
N VAL A 52 -10.52 12.49 -31.08
CA VAL A 52 -9.61 12.55 -29.93
C VAL A 52 -9.19 11.14 -29.53
N HIS A 53 -10.10 10.16 -29.52
CA HIS A 53 -9.79 8.77 -29.16
C HIS A 53 -8.76 8.08 -30.07
N TRP A 54 -8.83 8.27 -31.40
CA TRP A 54 -7.81 7.67 -32.30
C TRP A 54 -6.42 8.27 -32.09
N THR A 55 -6.34 9.60 -31.93
CA THR A 55 -5.06 10.25 -31.59
C THR A 55 -4.55 9.80 -30.21
N LEU A 56 -5.46 9.50 -29.28
CA LEU A 56 -5.17 8.94 -27.96
C LEU A 56 -4.54 7.54 -28.03
N ASP A 57 -5.16 6.63 -28.76
CA ASP A 57 -4.68 5.25 -28.86
C ASP A 57 -3.30 5.17 -29.53
N VAL A 58 -3.06 5.99 -30.57
CA VAL A 58 -1.76 6.07 -31.27
C VAL A 58 -0.66 6.65 -30.37
N ALA A 59 -0.98 7.64 -29.54
CA ALA A 59 -0.01 8.22 -28.61
C ALA A 59 0.40 7.21 -27.50
N ILE A 60 -0.53 6.39 -27.00
CA ILE A 60 -0.22 5.35 -26.01
C ILE A 60 0.70 4.28 -26.62
N LEU A 61 0.36 3.75 -27.79
CA LEU A 61 1.17 2.76 -28.51
C LEU A 61 2.56 3.31 -28.86
N SER A 62 2.65 4.57 -29.30
CA SER A 62 3.94 5.19 -29.60
C SER A 62 4.77 5.46 -28.35
N SER A 63 4.16 5.82 -27.22
CA SER A 63 4.87 6.00 -25.94
C SER A 63 5.53 4.72 -25.45
N LEU A 64 4.81 3.59 -25.45
CA LEU A 64 5.36 2.27 -25.09
C LEU A 64 6.44 1.82 -26.08
N SER A 65 6.22 2.08 -27.36
CA SER A 65 7.21 1.79 -28.40
C SER A 65 8.50 2.58 -28.20
N LEU A 66 8.40 3.85 -27.79
CA LEU A 66 9.56 4.70 -27.47
C LEU A 66 10.28 4.23 -26.21
N LEU A 67 9.55 3.78 -25.19
CA LEU A 67 10.14 3.20 -23.97
C LEU A 67 10.89 1.90 -24.28
N ALA A 68 10.32 1.05 -25.12
CA ALA A 68 10.97 -0.16 -25.62
C ALA A 68 12.28 0.13 -26.37
N VAL A 69 12.25 1.09 -27.29
CA VAL A 69 13.44 1.54 -28.02
C VAL A 69 14.48 2.09 -27.05
N SER A 70 14.07 2.87 -26.06
CA SER A 70 14.98 3.43 -25.06
C SER A 70 15.65 2.36 -24.18
N LEU A 71 14.91 1.32 -23.76
CA LEU A 71 15.47 0.15 -23.06
C LEU A 71 16.52 -0.56 -23.92
N PHE A 72 16.22 -0.76 -25.21
CA PHE A 72 17.13 -1.39 -26.15
C PHE A 72 18.41 -0.57 -26.39
N VAL A 73 18.28 0.75 -26.59
CA VAL A 73 19.40 1.67 -26.75
C VAL A 73 20.28 1.69 -25.50
N ARG A 74 19.69 1.71 -24.29
CA ARG A 74 20.44 1.62 -23.03
C ARG A 74 21.22 0.30 -22.92
N GLY A 75 20.62 -0.82 -23.35
CA GLY A 75 21.29 -2.12 -23.40
C GLY A 75 22.49 -2.17 -24.34
N ILE A 76 22.46 -1.41 -25.45
CA ILE A 76 23.60 -1.29 -26.38
C ILE A 76 24.72 -0.42 -25.78
N ILE A 77 24.36 0.66 -25.10
CA ILE A 77 25.32 1.63 -24.54
C ILE A 77 25.96 1.09 -23.24
N ALA A 78 25.28 0.21 -22.51
CA ALA A 78 25.72 -0.32 -21.24
C ALA A 78 27.13 -0.95 -21.32
N PRO A 79 28.05 -0.59 -20.40
CA PRO A 79 29.41 -1.13 -20.40
C PRO A 79 29.47 -2.62 -20.02
N ASP A 80 28.55 -3.09 -19.17
CA ASP A 80 28.38 -4.50 -18.82
C ASP A 80 26.93 -4.94 -19.11
N ARG A 81 26.75 -5.94 -19.98
CA ARG A 81 25.42 -6.42 -20.39
C ARG A 81 24.76 -7.26 -19.30
N SER A 82 25.54 -7.99 -18.52
CA SER A 82 25.01 -8.90 -17.50
C SER A 82 24.45 -8.12 -16.31
N GLU A 83 25.20 -7.13 -15.85
CA GLU A 83 24.77 -6.20 -14.80
C GLU A 83 23.52 -5.41 -15.24
N PHE A 84 23.53 -4.89 -16.47
CA PHE A 84 22.41 -4.13 -17.02
C PHE A 84 21.10 -4.93 -17.09
N ILE A 85 21.14 -6.20 -17.53
CA ILE A 85 19.94 -7.06 -17.58
C ILE A 85 19.43 -7.34 -16.17
N THR A 86 20.33 -7.49 -15.20
CA THR A 86 19.96 -7.80 -13.81
C THR A 86 19.31 -6.58 -13.13
N GLU A 87 19.83 -5.37 -13.38
CA GLU A 87 19.27 -4.13 -12.86
C GLU A 87 17.90 -3.79 -13.46
N ASN A 88 17.71 -4.00 -14.77
CA ASN A 88 16.48 -3.62 -15.49
C ASN A 88 15.57 -4.83 -15.77
N ARG A 89 15.68 -5.90 -14.95
CA ARG A 89 14.97 -7.18 -15.19
C ARG A 89 13.46 -6.99 -15.30
N ASN A 90 12.90 -6.10 -14.49
CA ASN A 90 11.47 -5.84 -14.45
C ASN A 90 11.00 -5.13 -15.74
N GLU A 91 11.69 -4.09 -16.19
CA GLU A 91 11.42 -3.43 -17.48
C GLU A 91 11.44 -4.42 -18.67
N PHE A 92 12.40 -5.34 -18.70
CA PHE A 92 12.45 -6.39 -19.73
C PHE A 92 11.25 -7.34 -19.69
N ILE A 93 10.83 -7.74 -18.48
CA ILE A 93 9.66 -8.61 -18.30
C ILE A 93 8.38 -7.89 -18.76
N LEU A 94 8.18 -6.64 -18.36
CA LEU A 94 7.00 -5.86 -18.77
C LEU A 94 6.94 -5.68 -20.29
N PHE A 95 8.08 -5.37 -20.91
CA PHE A 95 8.13 -5.23 -22.36
C PHE A 95 7.84 -6.56 -23.08
N ALA A 96 8.40 -7.67 -22.59
CA ALA A 96 8.11 -8.99 -23.14
C ALA A 96 6.62 -9.36 -23.00
N LEU A 97 6.01 -9.09 -21.83
CA LEU A 97 4.58 -9.30 -21.60
C LEU A 97 3.72 -8.44 -22.53
N TRP A 98 4.10 -7.18 -22.75
CA TRP A 98 3.39 -6.31 -23.67
C TRP A 98 3.40 -6.87 -25.10
N ILE A 99 4.57 -7.25 -25.64
CA ILE A 99 4.67 -7.87 -26.98
C ILE A 99 3.88 -9.17 -27.08
N VAL A 100 4.06 -10.08 -26.11
CA VAL A 100 3.38 -11.38 -26.12
C VAL A 100 1.87 -11.19 -26.07
N GLY A 101 1.38 -10.25 -25.26
CA GLY A 101 -0.05 -9.93 -25.20
C GLY A 101 -0.57 -9.34 -26.51
N LEU A 102 0.16 -8.42 -27.14
CA LEU A 102 -0.20 -7.91 -28.47
C LEU A 102 -0.27 -9.05 -29.51
N PHE A 103 0.73 -9.92 -29.52
CA PHE A 103 0.78 -11.06 -30.43
C PHE A 103 -0.37 -12.05 -30.18
N ALA A 104 -0.70 -12.34 -28.92
CA ALA A 104 -1.82 -13.19 -28.54
C ALA A 104 -3.17 -12.60 -28.99
N ILE A 105 -3.35 -11.28 -28.85
CA ILE A 105 -4.57 -10.58 -29.29
C ILE A 105 -4.72 -10.63 -30.81
N VAL A 106 -3.62 -10.47 -31.56
CA VAL A 106 -3.60 -10.63 -33.02
C VAL A 106 -3.96 -12.07 -33.42
N LEU A 107 -3.33 -13.07 -32.80
CA LEU A 107 -3.55 -14.49 -33.11
C LEU A 107 -4.98 -14.96 -32.78
N ALA A 108 -5.57 -14.44 -31.71
CA ALA A 108 -6.92 -14.79 -31.29
C ALA A 108 -8.01 -14.16 -32.18
N GLY A 109 -7.65 -13.42 -33.24
CA GLY A 109 -8.61 -12.88 -34.20
C GLY A 109 -9.48 -11.74 -33.65
N PHE A 110 -9.17 -11.22 -32.45
CA PHE A 110 -9.89 -10.08 -31.84
C PHE A 110 -9.56 -8.72 -32.49
N GLY A 111 -8.83 -8.73 -33.60
CA GLY A 111 -8.64 -7.57 -34.46
C GLY A 111 -9.62 -7.62 -35.63
N PHE A 112 -10.36 -6.53 -35.84
CA PHE A 112 -11.07 -6.17 -37.09
C PHE A 112 -12.54 -6.53 -37.28
N ASP A 113 -13.28 -7.08 -36.30
CA ASP A 113 -14.74 -7.10 -36.45
C ASP A 113 -15.36 -5.76 -36.00
N SER A 114 -15.52 -4.87 -36.96
CA SER A 114 -16.01 -3.50 -36.81
C SER A 114 -17.53 -3.38 -36.99
N SER A 115 -18.24 -4.51 -37.11
CA SER A 115 -19.61 -4.53 -37.61
C SER A 115 -20.71 -4.37 -36.55
N ASP A 116 -20.46 -4.69 -35.27
CA ASP A 116 -21.53 -4.74 -34.24
C ASP A 116 -21.29 -3.91 -32.96
N VAL A 117 -20.29 -3.02 -32.92
CA VAL A 117 -19.98 -2.22 -31.73
C VAL A 117 -20.26 -0.72 -31.97
N PRO A 118 -21.08 -0.05 -31.13
CA PRO A 118 -21.38 1.38 -31.27
C PRO A 118 -20.11 2.23 -31.34
N ALA A 119 -20.09 3.24 -32.21
CA ALA A 119 -18.93 4.09 -32.56
C ALA A 119 -18.23 4.80 -31.37
N THR A 120 -18.82 4.80 -30.18
CA THR A 120 -18.25 5.32 -28.94
C THR A 120 -17.42 4.29 -28.15
N ARG A 121 -17.39 3.03 -28.57
CA ARG A 121 -16.76 1.89 -27.86
C ARG A 121 -15.78 1.11 -28.75
N GLN A 122 -15.19 1.76 -29.74
CA GLN A 122 -14.28 1.11 -30.70
C GLN A 122 -12.82 1.13 -30.20
N GLN A 123 -12.59 0.81 -28.92
CA GLN A 123 -11.23 0.64 -28.41
C GLN A 123 -10.81 -0.82 -28.61
N SER A 124 -9.87 -1.06 -29.54
CA SER A 124 -9.34 -2.39 -29.81
C SER A 124 -8.73 -3.00 -28.54
N TRP A 125 -8.91 -4.30 -28.30
CA TRP A 125 -8.31 -5.01 -27.15
C TRP A 125 -6.79 -4.76 -26.98
N MET A 126 -6.09 -4.49 -28.08
CA MET A 126 -4.68 -4.10 -28.11
C MET A 126 -4.42 -2.79 -27.35
N VAL A 127 -5.33 -1.82 -27.44
CA VAL A 127 -5.22 -0.52 -26.77
C VAL A 127 -5.45 -0.69 -25.28
N ILE A 128 -6.49 -1.42 -24.87
CA ILE A 128 -6.76 -1.71 -23.45
C ILE A 128 -5.55 -2.42 -22.81
N TRP A 129 -4.97 -3.40 -23.51
CA TRP A 129 -3.77 -4.08 -23.04
C TRP A 129 -2.57 -3.13 -22.92
N SER A 130 -2.39 -2.24 -23.90
CA SER A 130 -1.33 -1.24 -23.89
C SER A 130 -1.52 -0.20 -22.77
N GLU A 131 -2.74 0.23 -22.50
CA GLU A 131 -3.07 1.10 -21.35
C GLU A 131 -2.70 0.44 -20.02
N ILE A 132 -3.05 -0.84 -19.85
CA ILE A 132 -2.68 -1.61 -18.65
C ILE A 132 -1.17 -1.68 -18.50
N MET A 133 -0.44 -2.04 -19.56
CA MET A 133 1.02 -2.15 -19.52
C MET A 133 1.70 -0.80 -19.24
N LEU A 134 1.20 0.29 -19.84
CA LEU A 134 1.71 1.63 -19.60
C LEU A 134 1.52 2.06 -18.14
N MET A 135 0.38 1.74 -17.53
CA MET A 135 0.17 2.01 -16.11
C MET A 135 1.09 1.17 -15.22
N VAL A 136 1.26 -0.13 -15.51
CA VAL A 136 2.16 -1.01 -14.75
C VAL A 136 3.61 -0.53 -14.86
N GLN A 137 4.04 -0.11 -16.05
CA GLN A 137 5.37 0.47 -16.26
C GLN A 137 5.51 1.82 -15.55
N GLY A 138 4.46 2.63 -15.53
CA GLY A 138 4.39 3.85 -14.72
C GLY A 138 4.64 3.55 -13.24
N VAL A 139 4.00 2.53 -12.68
CA VAL A 139 4.22 2.08 -11.30
C VAL A 139 5.65 1.59 -11.07
N GLU A 140 6.24 0.84 -12.00
CA GLU A 140 7.63 0.35 -11.86
C GLU A 140 8.64 1.50 -11.80
N VAL A 141 8.60 2.40 -12.79
CA VAL A 141 9.51 3.56 -12.86
C VAL A 141 9.35 4.43 -11.64
N PHE A 142 8.12 4.55 -11.17
CA PHE A 142 7.80 5.27 -9.96
C PHE A 142 8.37 4.62 -8.70
N LEU A 143 8.26 3.29 -8.56
CA LEU A 143 8.91 2.55 -7.49
C LEU A 143 10.44 2.70 -7.58
N GLU A 144 11.02 2.70 -8.78
CA GLU A 144 12.45 2.92 -8.95
C GLU A 144 12.86 4.34 -8.51
N MET A 145 12.04 5.34 -8.84
CA MET A 145 12.23 6.72 -8.42
C MET A 145 12.16 6.84 -6.89
N THR A 146 11.26 6.12 -6.21
CA THR A 146 11.21 6.08 -4.73
C THR A 146 12.53 5.57 -4.13
N ARG A 147 13.10 4.49 -4.69
CA ARG A 147 14.37 3.92 -4.24
C ARG A 147 15.54 4.89 -4.45
N ARG A 148 15.53 5.60 -5.58
CA ARG A 148 16.56 6.59 -5.88
C ARG A 148 16.46 7.82 -5.00
N VAL A 149 15.26 8.37 -4.78
CA VAL A 149 15.04 9.50 -3.86
C VAL A 149 15.42 9.11 -2.43
N ALA A 150 15.10 7.89 -2.00
CA ALA A 150 15.54 7.36 -0.71
C ALA A 150 17.07 7.33 -0.56
N ALA A 151 17.82 7.19 -1.66
CA ALA A 151 19.28 7.20 -1.65
C ALA A 151 19.90 8.62 -1.59
N VAL A 152 19.12 9.71 -1.75
CA VAL A 152 19.65 11.09 -1.85
C VAL A 152 19.96 11.71 -0.47
N GLY A 153 19.88 10.97 0.64
CA GLY A 153 20.25 11.51 1.97
C GLY A 153 19.33 12.63 2.45
N TRP A 154 18.07 12.63 2.00
CA TRP A 154 17.05 13.58 2.43
C TRP A 154 16.63 13.35 3.89
N SER A 155 16.05 14.37 4.53
CA SER A 155 15.57 14.21 5.92
C SER A 155 14.48 13.12 5.99
N PRO A 156 14.43 12.32 7.08
CA PRO A 156 13.47 11.22 7.22
C PRO A 156 12.00 11.63 7.05
N ALA A 157 11.66 12.86 7.44
CA ALA A 157 10.30 13.40 7.30
C ALA A 157 9.92 13.63 5.82
N VAL A 158 10.84 14.12 4.99
CA VAL A 158 10.57 14.31 3.56
C VAL A 158 10.51 12.95 2.86
N LEU A 159 11.31 11.96 3.30
CA LEU A 159 11.20 10.60 2.81
C LEU A 159 9.83 9.97 3.14
N LEU A 160 9.29 10.21 4.34
CA LEU A 160 7.94 9.80 4.71
C LEU A 160 6.89 10.44 3.79
N VAL A 161 6.85 11.77 3.73
CA VAL A 161 5.85 12.49 2.92
C VAL A 161 5.97 12.10 1.45
N GLY A 162 7.19 12.05 0.93
CA GLY A 162 7.48 11.57 -0.42
C GLY A 162 6.95 10.17 -0.63
N SER A 163 7.20 9.22 0.27
CA SER A 163 6.71 7.84 0.15
C SER A 163 5.18 7.75 0.11
N PHE A 164 4.46 8.58 0.87
CA PHE A 164 3.00 8.62 0.88
C PHE A 164 2.42 9.25 -0.37
N VAL A 165 2.92 10.42 -0.77
CA VAL A 165 2.56 11.06 -2.05
C VAL A 165 2.78 10.08 -3.18
N LEU A 166 3.88 9.33 -3.10
CA LEU A 166 4.21 8.34 -4.10
C LEU A 166 3.16 7.19 -4.06
N LEU A 167 3.01 6.51 -2.93
CA LEU A 167 2.05 5.41 -2.80
C LEU A 167 0.62 5.79 -3.28
N ILE A 168 0.16 7.00 -2.94
CA ILE A 168 -1.13 7.54 -3.37
C ILE A 168 -1.22 7.68 -4.88
N ALA A 169 -0.20 8.25 -5.54
CA ALA A 169 -0.24 8.41 -7.00
C ALA A 169 -0.20 7.06 -7.72
N ALA A 170 0.62 6.11 -7.26
CA ALA A 170 0.63 4.75 -7.80
C ALA A 170 -0.73 4.04 -7.62
N GLY A 171 -1.33 4.13 -6.43
CA GLY A 171 -2.66 3.60 -6.16
C GLY A 171 -3.74 4.25 -7.02
N THR A 172 -3.63 5.55 -7.28
CA THR A 172 -4.55 6.30 -8.15
C THR A 172 -4.49 5.76 -9.58
N MET A 173 -3.28 5.58 -10.13
CA MET A 173 -3.11 5.01 -11.47
C MET A 173 -3.73 3.61 -11.54
N ILE A 174 -3.39 2.72 -10.60
CA ILE A 174 -3.92 1.35 -10.59
C ILE A 174 -5.45 1.32 -10.50
N LEU A 175 -6.05 2.15 -9.65
CA LEU A 175 -7.51 2.21 -9.50
C LEU A 175 -8.23 2.84 -10.71
N MET A 176 -7.54 3.61 -11.54
CA MET A 176 -8.08 4.08 -12.80
C MET A 176 -8.21 2.96 -13.85
N LEU A 177 -7.55 1.81 -13.67
CA LEU A 177 -7.66 0.71 -14.63
C LEU A 177 -9.10 0.19 -14.75
N PRO A 178 -9.58 -0.13 -15.97
CA PRO A 178 -10.93 -0.65 -16.19
C PRO A 178 -11.15 -1.98 -15.46
N ILE A 179 -10.09 -2.79 -15.27
CA ILE A 179 -10.15 -4.06 -14.54
C ILE A 179 -10.49 -3.89 -13.05
N CYS A 180 -10.23 -2.71 -12.48
CA CYS A 180 -10.52 -2.40 -11.07
C CYS A 180 -11.98 -2.00 -10.86
N ARG A 181 -12.75 -1.75 -11.92
CA ARG A 181 -14.16 -1.34 -11.84
C ARG A 181 -15.09 -2.54 -12.01
N ASN A 182 -16.17 -2.57 -11.24
CA ASN A 182 -17.22 -3.57 -11.41
C ASN A 182 -17.98 -3.33 -12.73
N PRO A 183 -18.00 -4.29 -13.68
CA PRO A 183 -18.70 -4.13 -14.96
C PRO A 183 -20.22 -3.98 -14.83
N ASN A 184 -20.80 -4.40 -13.70
CA ASN A 184 -22.25 -4.35 -13.46
C ASN A 184 -22.71 -3.11 -12.68
N ALA A 185 -21.82 -2.16 -12.38
CA ALA A 185 -22.18 -0.95 -11.63
C ALA A 185 -23.11 -0.04 -12.48
N GLU A 186 -24.18 0.48 -11.86
CA GLU A 186 -25.33 1.17 -12.50
C GLU A 186 -25.02 2.46 -13.30
N SER A 187 -23.76 2.89 -13.40
CA SER A 187 -23.37 4.13 -14.09
C SER A 187 -22.34 3.87 -15.20
N PRO A 188 -22.58 4.31 -16.45
CA PRO A 188 -21.51 4.47 -17.43
C PRO A 188 -20.62 5.64 -17.00
N PRO A 189 -19.29 5.46 -16.96
CA PRO A 189 -18.53 5.02 -18.13
C PRO A 189 -17.66 3.79 -17.88
N GLN A 190 -16.97 3.37 -18.94
CA GLN A 190 -16.05 2.24 -18.99
C GLN A 190 -14.80 2.38 -18.09
N ILE A 191 -14.49 3.58 -17.53
CA ILE A 191 -13.24 3.87 -16.78
C ILE A 191 -13.50 4.80 -15.56
N THR A 192 -12.79 4.58 -14.44
CA THR A 192 -12.98 5.32 -13.17
C THR A 192 -12.53 6.79 -13.28
N PRO A 193 -13.34 7.79 -12.86
CA PRO A 193 -12.94 9.19 -12.84
C PRO A 193 -11.69 9.41 -11.97
N PHE A 194 -10.75 10.24 -12.45
CA PHE A 194 -9.49 10.53 -11.74
C PHE A 194 -9.72 10.96 -10.29
N MET A 195 -10.67 11.87 -10.04
CA MET A 195 -10.96 12.35 -8.68
C MET A 195 -11.45 11.25 -7.74
N ALA A 196 -12.26 10.30 -8.24
CA ALA A 196 -12.73 9.17 -7.43
C ALA A 196 -11.57 8.21 -7.09
N ALA A 197 -10.70 7.92 -8.06
CA ALA A 197 -9.51 7.10 -7.85
C ALA A 197 -8.50 7.77 -6.90
N LEU A 198 -8.24 9.07 -7.07
CA LEU A 198 -7.32 9.83 -6.23
C LEU A 198 -7.82 9.90 -4.80
N TYR A 199 -9.10 10.19 -4.60
CA TYR A 199 -9.71 10.26 -3.28
C TYR A 199 -9.66 8.89 -2.58
N THR A 200 -10.04 7.83 -3.29
CA THR A 200 -10.05 6.47 -2.74
C THR A 200 -8.62 6.02 -2.39
N SER A 201 -7.65 6.27 -3.28
CA SER A 201 -6.24 5.96 -3.03
C SER A 201 -5.69 6.72 -1.83
N THR A 202 -5.99 8.02 -1.72
CA THR A 202 -5.59 8.87 -0.59
C THR A 202 -6.19 8.36 0.71
N SER A 203 -7.50 8.11 0.73
CA SER A 203 -8.22 7.62 1.90
C SER A 203 -7.74 6.23 2.34
N ALA A 204 -7.45 5.33 1.40
CA ALA A 204 -6.90 4.01 1.69
C ALA A 204 -5.47 4.09 2.26
N CYS A 205 -4.58 4.87 1.63
CA CYS A 205 -3.18 5.01 2.07
C CYS A 205 -3.06 5.74 3.41
N CYS A 206 -3.87 6.79 3.62
CA CYS A 206 -3.92 7.52 4.88
C CYS A 206 -4.79 6.84 5.93
N VAL A 207 -5.46 5.74 5.55
CA VAL A 207 -6.20 4.87 6.47
C VAL A 207 -7.37 5.63 7.11
N THR A 208 -8.07 6.46 6.33
CA THR A 208 -9.12 7.38 6.79
C THR A 208 -10.53 6.81 6.70
N GLY A 209 -10.82 6.01 5.67
CA GLY A 209 -12.12 5.33 5.51
C GLY A 209 -13.23 6.15 4.87
N LEU A 210 -12.92 7.34 4.39
CA LEU A 210 -13.88 8.13 3.62
C LEU A 210 -13.95 7.62 2.18
N VAL A 211 -15.17 7.47 1.67
CA VAL A 211 -15.42 6.95 0.32
C VAL A 211 -16.34 7.90 -0.45
N VAL A 212 -15.98 8.17 -1.72
CA VAL A 212 -16.83 8.94 -2.65
C VAL A 212 -17.72 8.02 -3.49
N VAL A 213 -17.26 6.78 -3.69
CA VAL A 213 -17.98 5.71 -4.38
C VAL A 213 -17.99 4.48 -3.48
N ASP A 214 -19.05 3.70 -3.57
CA ASP A 214 -19.27 2.54 -2.71
C ASP A 214 -18.21 1.46 -2.89
N THR A 215 -17.57 1.03 -1.81
CA THR A 215 -16.43 0.10 -1.94
C THR A 215 -16.84 -1.32 -2.31
N GLY A 216 -18.02 -1.76 -1.86
CA GLY A 216 -18.55 -3.09 -2.09
C GLY A 216 -19.12 -3.29 -3.50
N THR A 217 -19.71 -2.26 -4.09
CA THR A 217 -20.46 -2.35 -5.36
C THR A 217 -19.71 -1.74 -6.54
N TYR A 218 -18.99 -0.63 -6.36
CA TYR A 218 -18.34 0.09 -7.46
C TYR A 218 -17.06 -0.59 -7.94
N TRP A 219 -16.23 -1.09 -7.02
CA TRP A 219 -14.96 -1.72 -7.36
C TRP A 219 -15.14 -3.19 -7.68
N SER A 220 -14.42 -3.68 -8.67
CA SER A 220 -14.28 -5.12 -8.91
C SER A 220 -13.50 -5.76 -7.77
N ARG A 221 -13.47 -7.09 -7.75
CA ARG A 221 -12.64 -7.81 -6.78
C ARG A 221 -11.17 -7.43 -6.86
N ILE A 222 -10.66 -7.13 -8.05
CA ILE A 222 -9.29 -6.67 -8.25
C ILE A 222 -9.10 -5.27 -7.66
N GLY A 223 -10.04 -4.36 -7.88
CA GLY A 223 -10.03 -3.03 -7.26
C GLY A 223 -10.07 -3.08 -5.74
N GLN A 224 -10.90 -3.95 -5.16
CA GLN A 224 -10.95 -4.18 -3.71
C GLN A 224 -9.64 -4.73 -3.16
N VAL A 225 -8.97 -5.66 -3.88
CA VAL A 225 -7.63 -6.13 -3.52
C VAL A 225 -6.61 -4.98 -3.55
N CYS A 226 -6.68 -4.10 -4.56
CA CYS A 226 -5.80 -2.92 -4.62
C CYS A 226 -6.03 -2.00 -3.42
N ILE A 227 -7.28 -1.70 -3.05
CA ILE A 227 -7.62 -0.89 -1.87
C ILE A 227 -7.07 -1.55 -0.60
N MET A 228 -7.27 -2.86 -0.44
CA MET A 228 -6.74 -3.63 0.69
C MET A 228 -5.22 -3.53 0.81
N LEU A 229 -4.50 -3.61 -0.31
CA LEU A 229 -3.03 -3.46 -0.33
C LEU A 229 -2.60 -2.02 -0.03
N LEU A 230 -3.32 -1.01 -0.50
CA LEU A 230 -3.04 0.40 -0.17
C LEU A 230 -3.22 0.66 1.33
N ILE A 231 -4.28 0.12 1.92
CA ILE A 231 -4.50 0.13 3.37
C ILE A 231 -3.33 -0.52 4.10
N GLN A 232 -2.93 -1.73 3.67
CA GLN A 232 -1.84 -2.48 4.30
C GLN A 232 -0.52 -1.69 4.28
N VAL A 233 -0.11 -1.21 3.11
CA VAL A 233 1.17 -0.52 2.91
C VAL A 233 1.16 0.83 3.61
N GLY A 234 0.04 1.57 3.54
CA GLY A 234 -0.14 2.84 4.24
C GLY A 234 -0.09 2.67 5.75
N GLY A 235 -0.86 1.72 6.31
CA GLY A 235 -0.89 1.41 7.74
C GLY A 235 0.47 0.97 8.27
N LEU A 236 1.15 0.04 7.57
CA LEU A 236 2.52 -0.37 7.93
C LEU A 236 3.50 0.79 7.89
N GLY A 237 3.34 1.73 6.94
CA GLY A 237 4.12 2.96 6.87
C GLY A 237 3.98 3.78 8.16
N ILE A 238 2.75 4.14 8.55
CA ILE A 238 2.48 4.91 9.78
C ILE A 238 3.06 4.20 11.01
N MET A 239 2.85 2.89 11.14
CA MET A 239 3.36 2.10 12.26
C MET A 239 4.89 2.07 12.31
N THR A 240 5.54 1.93 11.16
CA THR A 240 7.01 1.89 11.08
C THR A 240 7.62 3.23 11.48
N PHE A 241 7.07 4.33 10.99
CA PHE A 241 7.54 5.67 11.36
C PHE A 241 7.25 5.99 12.84
N GLY A 242 6.09 5.61 13.36
CA GLY A 242 5.79 5.70 14.79
C GLY A 242 6.76 4.88 15.65
N GLY A 243 7.11 3.67 15.19
CA GLY A 243 8.12 2.82 15.82
C GLY A 243 9.52 3.45 15.83
N LEU A 244 9.96 4.01 14.69
CA LEU A 244 11.23 4.72 14.59
C LEU A 244 11.27 5.91 15.57
N PHE A 245 10.19 6.68 15.65
CA PHE A 245 10.09 7.79 16.59
C PHE A 245 10.18 7.34 18.05
N SER A 246 9.56 6.21 18.38
CA SER A 246 9.66 5.59 19.72
C SER A 246 11.09 5.13 20.04
N LEU A 247 11.80 4.52 19.09
CA LEU A 247 13.20 4.12 19.26
C LEU A 247 14.12 5.32 19.53
N ILE A 248 13.92 6.42 18.78
CA ILE A 248 14.72 7.65 18.94
C ILE A 248 14.43 8.29 20.30
N SER A 249 13.15 8.42 20.66
CA SER A 249 12.72 9.06 21.92
C SER A 249 13.21 8.31 23.16
N GLY A 250 13.19 6.97 23.15
CA GLY A 250 13.68 6.16 24.25
C GLY A 250 15.20 6.27 24.48
N ARG A 251 15.97 6.61 23.44
CA ARG A 251 17.43 6.72 23.51
C ARG A 251 17.94 8.12 23.82
N ALA A 252 17.16 9.17 23.54
CA ALA A 252 17.49 10.54 23.97
C ALA A 252 17.71 10.63 25.49
N MET A 253 17.08 9.73 26.27
CA MET A 253 17.30 9.61 27.72
C MET A 253 18.60 8.89 28.09
N GLN A 254 19.19 8.06 27.22
CA GLN A 254 20.39 7.25 27.48
C GLN A 254 21.70 7.87 26.96
N VAL A 255 21.64 8.74 25.94
CA VAL A 255 22.84 9.36 25.31
C VAL A 255 23.52 10.41 26.21
N ARG A 256 22.93 10.75 27.37
CA ARG A 256 23.53 11.70 28.33
C ARG A 256 24.78 11.16 29.03
N GLU A 257 25.13 9.87 28.88
CA GLU A 257 26.15 9.19 29.69
C GLU A 257 27.39 8.64 28.95
N GLY A 258 27.62 8.88 27.65
CA GLY A 258 28.89 8.42 27.05
C GLY A 258 29.17 8.76 25.59
N VAL A 259 30.20 9.56 25.35
CA VAL A 259 30.66 10.03 24.03
C VAL A 259 31.51 8.99 23.27
N LEU A 260 31.92 7.89 23.90
CA LEU A 260 32.94 6.95 23.38
C LEU A 260 32.42 5.75 22.57
N LEU A 261 31.11 5.57 22.40
CA LEU A 261 30.52 4.34 21.83
C LEU A 261 29.96 4.51 20.40
N LYS A 262 30.25 5.62 19.73
CA LYS A 262 29.55 6.07 18.51
C LYS A 262 29.57 5.05 17.35
N GLU A 263 30.67 4.32 17.15
CA GLU A 263 30.80 3.32 16.08
C GLU A 263 30.12 1.98 16.39
N LEU A 264 30.15 1.51 17.65
CA LEU A 264 29.38 0.32 18.08
C LEU A 264 27.87 0.60 18.04
N PHE A 265 27.48 1.85 18.29
CA PHE A 265 26.10 2.29 18.20
C PHE A 265 25.52 2.26 16.79
N GLU A 266 26.31 2.43 15.72
CA GLU A 266 25.77 2.46 14.34
C GLU A 266 25.31 1.07 13.86
N ALA A 267 26.09 0.02 14.13
CA ALA A 267 25.70 -1.36 13.79
C ALA A 267 24.52 -1.88 14.64
N ASP A 268 24.53 -1.59 15.95
CA ASP A 268 23.42 -1.91 16.84
C ASP A 268 22.15 -1.10 16.51
N GLN A 269 22.30 0.13 16.01
CA GLN A 269 21.18 0.92 15.49
C GLN A 269 20.51 0.22 14.33
N LEU A 270 21.27 -0.18 13.30
CA LEU A 270 20.70 -0.88 12.14
C LEU A 270 20.02 -2.19 12.54
N ASN A 271 20.66 -3.02 13.37
CA ASN A 271 20.06 -4.25 13.86
C ASN A 271 18.76 -4.01 14.63
N SER A 272 18.71 -2.96 15.45
CA SER A 272 17.50 -2.61 16.20
C SER A 272 16.35 -2.14 15.30
N VAL A 273 16.64 -1.43 14.21
CA VAL A 273 15.65 -1.03 13.20
C VAL A 273 15.12 -2.25 12.45
N PHE A 274 15.98 -3.15 11.98
CA PHE A 274 15.54 -4.38 11.30
C PHE A 274 14.72 -5.29 12.23
N ALA A 275 15.13 -5.42 13.49
CA ALA A 275 14.37 -6.18 14.49
C ALA A 275 12.99 -5.57 14.73
N MET A 276 12.89 -4.24 14.75
CA MET A 276 11.62 -3.53 14.87
C MET A 276 10.72 -3.77 13.66
N ILE A 277 11.23 -3.59 12.43
CA ILE A 277 10.46 -3.83 11.20
C ILE A 277 9.95 -5.27 11.15
N ARG A 278 10.82 -6.25 11.45
CA ARG A 278 10.44 -7.66 11.51
C ARG A 278 9.32 -7.90 12.53
N ALA A 279 9.41 -7.29 13.69
CA ALA A 279 8.38 -7.42 14.71
C ALA A 279 7.07 -6.77 14.26
N ILE A 280 7.09 -5.56 13.67
CA ILE A 280 5.89 -4.90 13.12
C ILE A 280 5.18 -5.84 12.14
N LEU A 281 5.90 -6.43 11.19
CA LEU A 281 5.33 -7.34 10.20
C LEU A 281 4.72 -8.59 10.86
N ILE A 282 5.43 -9.22 11.81
CA ILE A 282 4.92 -10.41 12.51
C ILE A 282 3.65 -10.09 13.31
N TYR A 283 3.61 -8.97 14.03
CA TYR A 283 2.44 -8.58 14.80
C TYR A 283 1.27 -8.22 13.90
N THR A 284 1.52 -7.48 12.82
CA THR A 284 0.49 -7.05 11.88
C THR A 284 -0.17 -8.25 11.23
N PHE A 285 0.61 -9.07 10.51
CA PHE A 285 0.06 -10.25 9.83
C PHE A 285 -0.49 -11.29 10.83
N GLY A 286 0.11 -11.40 12.02
CA GLY A 286 -0.40 -12.28 13.08
C GLY A 286 -1.77 -11.83 13.59
N ALA A 287 -1.93 -10.54 13.90
CA ALA A 287 -3.18 -9.97 14.35
C ALA A 287 -4.25 -10.04 13.26
N GLU A 288 -3.89 -9.75 12.01
CA GLU A 288 -4.81 -9.81 10.87
C GLU A 288 -5.30 -11.23 10.59
N LEU A 289 -4.44 -12.25 10.69
CA LEU A 289 -4.85 -13.65 10.52
C LEU A 289 -5.77 -14.12 11.64
N ILE A 290 -5.44 -13.77 12.90
CA ILE A 290 -6.31 -14.07 14.04
C ILE A 290 -7.65 -13.35 13.87
N GLY A 291 -7.61 -12.06 13.50
CA GLY A 291 -8.79 -11.25 13.24
C GLY A 291 -9.69 -11.84 12.15
N ALA A 292 -9.10 -12.28 11.03
CA ALA A 292 -9.83 -12.91 9.94
C ALA A 292 -10.49 -14.23 10.41
N ALA A 293 -9.81 -15.01 11.26
CA ALA A 293 -10.39 -16.21 11.85
C ALA A 293 -11.55 -15.90 12.81
N LEU A 294 -11.45 -14.82 13.61
CA LEU A 294 -12.55 -14.38 14.49
C LEU A 294 -13.77 -13.91 13.69
N LEU A 295 -13.55 -13.23 12.56
CA LEU A 295 -14.61 -12.74 11.68
C LEU A 295 -15.26 -13.84 10.84
N TRP A 296 -14.68 -15.04 10.79
CA TRP A 296 -15.16 -16.14 9.95
C TRP A 296 -16.66 -16.38 10.11
N GLY A 297 -17.18 -16.38 11.34
CA GLY A 297 -18.58 -16.68 11.61
C GLY A 297 -19.60 -15.61 11.20
N LEU A 298 -19.16 -14.45 10.70
CA LEU A 298 -20.04 -13.30 10.45
C LEU A 298 -20.87 -13.44 9.17
N TRP A 299 -20.32 -14.09 8.13
CA TRP A 299 -20.97 -14.25 6.82
C TRP A 299 -21.02 -15.73 6.39
N PRO A 300 -21.79 -16.59 7.09
CA PRO A 300 -21.89 -18.01 6.76
C PRO A 300 -22.53 -18.28 5.39
N GLU A 301 -23.36 -17.37 4.89
CA GLU A 301 -24.09 -17.48 3.62
C GLU A 301 -23.22 -17.25 2.37
N LEU A 302 -22.04 -16.65 2.51
CA LEU A 302 -21.14 -16.37 1.39
C LEU A 302 -20.43 -17.63 0.89
N SER A 303 -20.05 -17.62 -0.39
CA SER A 303 -19.15 -18.62 -0.97
C SER A 303 -17.84 -18.68 -0.18
N LEU A 304 -17.17 -19.84 -0.15
CA LEU A 304 -15.93 -20.01 0.60
C LEU A 304 -14.85 -18.97 0.21
N GLY A 305 -14.72 -18.69 -1.10
CA GLY A 305 -13.74 -17.72 -1.60
C GLY A 305 -14.08 -16.27 -1.24
N ASP A 306 -15.36 -15.91 -1.25
CA ASP A 306 -15.80 -14.57 -0.84
C ASP A 306 -15.70 -14.38 0.66
N ARG A 307 -16.08 -15.39 1.43
CA ARG A 307 -15.97 -15.37 2.90
C ARG A 307 -14.53 -15.16 3.36
N ILE A 308 -13.57 -15.89 2.80
CA ILE A 308 -12.14 -15.72 3.12
C ILE A 308 -11.72 -14.27 2.90
N PHE A 309 -12.11 -13.69 1.77
CA PHE A 309 -11.73 -12.32 1.45
C PHE A 309 -12.45 -11.29 2.29
N TYR A 310 -13.74 -11.44 2.56
CA TYR A 310 -14.47 -10.52 3.42
C TYR A 310 -13.85 -10.49 4.81
N CYS A 311 -13.50 -11.66 5.35
CA CYS A 311 -12.82 -11.77 6.64
C CYS A 311 -11.43 -11.13 6.61
N LEU A 312 -10.63 -11.39 5.57
CA LEU A 312 -9.29 -10.84 5.44
C LEU A 312 -9.32 -9.32 5.25
N PHE A 313 -10.17 -8.82 4.35
CA PHE A 313 -10.33 -7.40 4.04
C PHE A 313 -10.74 -6.64 5.29
N HIS A 314 -11.80 -7.08 5.98
CA HIS A 314 -12.26 -6.40 7.19
C HIS A 314 -11.27 -6.54 8.34
N SER A 315 -10.53 -7.64 8.43
CA SER A 315 -9.48 -7.78 9.44
C SER A 315 -8.34 -6.78 9.23
N ILE A 316 -7.83 -6.67 8.00
CA ILE A 316 -6.80 -5.70 7.61
C ILE A 316 -7.30 -4.26 7.83
N ALA A 317 -8.50 -3.96 7.34
CA ALA A 317 -9.11 -2.65 7.49
C ALA A 317 -9.33 -2.29 8.97
N SER A 318 -9.72 -3.25 9.81
CA SER A 318 -9.91 -3.01 11.25
C SER A 318 -8.59 -2.82 11.97
N PHE A 319 -7.59 -3.68 11.74
CA PHE A 319 -6.28 -3.58 12.39
C PHE A 319 -5.53 -2.33 11.98
N CYS A 320 -5.61 -1.93 10.72
CA CYS A 320 -5.00 -0.69 10.26
C CYS A 320 -5.80 0.55 10.69
N ASN A 321 -7.04 0.41 11.18
CA ASN A 321 -8.00 1.48 11.47
C ASN A 321 -8.51 2.23 10.23
N ALA A 322 -8.65 1.51 9.11
CA ALA A 322 -8.97 2.07 7.80
C ALA A 322 -10.42 2.44 7.61
N GLY A 323 -11.36 1.80 8.31
CA GLY A 323 -12.80 2.09 8.18
C GLY A 323 -13.45 1.69 6.83
N PHE A 324 -12.69 1.14 5.87
CA PHE A 324 -13.24 0.60 4.62
C PHE A 324 -14.02 -0.69 4.87
N SER A 325 -15.12 -0.87 4.13
CA SER A 325 -15.89 -2.11 4.11
C SER A 325 -16.19 -2.53 2.67
N VAL A 326 -16.20 -3.84 2.44
CA VAL A 326 -16.67 -4.43 1.17
C VAL A 326 -18.14 -4.80 1.20
N MET A 327 -18.88 -4.47 2.26
CA MET A 327 -20.32 -4.66 2.29
C MET A 327 -21.00 -3.74 1.27
N PRO A 328 -22.03 -4.23 0.57
CA PRO A 328 -22.75 -3.45 -0.42
C PRO A 328 -23.53 -2.29 0.21
N ASN A 329 -23.82 -1.27 -0.61
CA ASN A 329 -24.65 -0.11 -0.28
C ASN A 329 -24.12 0.78 0.85
N ASN A 330 -22.80 0.79 1.07
CA ASN A 330 -22.10 1.55 2.10
C ASN A 330 -22.67 1.28 3.49
N ALA A 331 -23.30 0.10 3.66
CA ALA A 331 -23.85 -0.33 4.92
C ALA A 331 -22.73 -0.56 5.95
N ASN A 332 -21.46 -0.68 5.52
CA ASN A 332 -20.36 -1.07 6.39
C ASN A 332 -20.76 -2.31 7.20
N LEU A 333 -20.58 -2.26 8.52
CA LEU A 333 -21.02 -3.29 9.46
C LEU A 333 -22.35 -2.91 10.16
N LEU A 334 -23.10 -1.94 9.63
CA LEU A 334 -24.42 -1.61 10.16
C LEU A 334 -25.35 -2.83 10.05
N GLY A 335 -26.10 -3.09 11.12
CA GLY A 335 -26.93 -4.29 11.25
C GLY A 335 -26.22 -5.52 11.80
N TYR A 336 -24.89 -5.48 11.97
CA TYR A 336 -24.12 -6.60 12.55
C TYR A 336 -23.75 -6.39 14.04
N GLY A 337 -24.27 -5.36 14.71
CA GLY A 337 -23.91 -5.01 16.10
C GLY A 337 -24.20 -6.09 17.14
N SER A 338 -25.20 -6.95 16.90
CA SER A 338 -25.54 -8.07 17.79
C SER A 338 -24.53 -9.24 17.71
N HIS A 339 -23.65 -9.25 16.70
CA HIS A 339 -22.66 -10.30 16.51
C HIS A 339 -21.36 -10.01 17.27
N TRP A 340 -20.93 -10.97 18.09
CA TRP A 340 -19.69 -10.85 18.89
C TRP A 340 -18.44 -10.67 18.05
N GLN A 341 -18.45 -11.10 16.79
CA GLN A 341 -17.37 -10.89 15.84
C GLN A 341 -17.11 -9.41 15.58
N VAL A 342 -18.12 -8.54 15.70
CA VAL A 342 -17.98 -7.09 15.53
C VAL A 342 -17.40 -6.46 16.80
N TRP A 343 -18.08 -6.54 17.95
CA TRP A 343 -17.61 -5.88 19.17
C TRP A 343 -16.39 -6.57 19.81
N GLY A 344 -16.16 -7.86 19.57
CA GLY A 344 -15.00 -8.59 20.04
C GLY A 344 -13.85 -8.64 19.03
N GLY A 345 -14.18 -8.97 17.77
CA GLY A 345 -13.20 -9.10 16.70
C GLY A 345 -12.78 -7.75 16.12
N VAL A 346 -13.70 -7.04 15.46
CA VAL A 346 -13.42 -5.74 14.81
C VAL A 346 -12.93 -4.71 15.83
N ALA A 347 -13.68 -4.47 16.92
CA ALA A 347 -13.26 -3.48 17.90
C ALA A 347 -11.94 -3.87 18.60
N GLY A 348 -11.72 -5.17 18.85
CA GLY A 348 -10.46 -5.69 19.36
C GLY A 348 -9.28 -5.39 18.44
N LEU A 349 -9.43 -5.60 17.12
CA LEU A 349 -8.41 -5.27 16.13
C LEU A 349 -8.13 -3.77 16.06
N VAL A 350 -9.18 -2.94 16.09
CA VAL A 350 -9.05 -1.47 16.06
C VAL A 350 -8.28 -0.97 17.27
N ILE A 351 -8.60 -1.48 18.47
CA ILE A 351 -7.88 -1.13 19.71
C ILE A 351 -6.43 -1.60 19.62
N LEU A 352 -6.19 -2.83 19.17
CA LEU A 352 -4.85 -3.42 19.11
C LEU A 352 -3.96 -2.72 18.08
N GLY A 353 -4.51 -2.30 16.95
CA GLY A 353 -3.81 -1.46 15.96
C GLY A 353 -3.57 -0.03 16.46
N GLY A 354 -4.54 0.55 17.17
CA GLY A 354 -4.51 1.94 17.63
C GLY A 354 -3.54 2.24 18.79
N ILE A 355 -3.29 1.30 19.69
CA ILE A 355 -2.37 1.51 20.84
C ILE A 355 -0.89 1.68 20.44
N GLY A 356 -0.56 1.37 19.18
CA GLY A 356 0.75 1.60 18.59
C GLY A 356 1.79 0.52 18.92
N PHE A 357 2.76 0.39 18.01
CA PHE A 357 3.73 -0.70 18.06
C PHE A 357 4.64 -0.69 19.30
N GLY A 358 5.02 0.49 19.80
CA GLY A 358 5.87 0.61 20.99
C GLY A 358 5.27 -0.08 22.22
N VAL A 359 3.96 0.10 22.40
CA VAL A 359 3.15 -0.52 23.46
C VAL A 359 3.06 -2.03 23.24
N LEU A 360 2.68 -2.47 22.04
CA LEU A 360 2.60 -3.89 21.69
C LEU A 360 3.91 -4.64 21.96
N ASN A 361 5.04 -4.03 21.56
CA ASN A 361 6.36 -4.62 21.79
C ASN A 361 6.66 -4.75 23.29
N ASP A 362 6.34 -3.75 24.09
CA ASP A 362 6.57 -3.75 25.54
C ASP A 362 5.69 -4.80 26.25
N LEU A 363 4.38 -4.85 25.93
CA LEU A 363 3.49 -5.90 26.41
C LEU A 363 4.00 -7.29 26.04
N SER A 364 4.47 -7.47 24.80
CA SER A 364 4.96 -8.76 24.35
C SER A 364 6.17 -9.24 25.13
N LYS A 365 7.10 -8.34 25.48
CA LYS A 365 8.28 -8.66 26.29
C LYS A 365 7.86 -9.16 27.66
N VAL A 366 6.92 -8.46 28.31
CA VAL A 366 6.37 -8.86 29.61
C VAL A 366 5.65 -10.21 29.52
N PHE A 367 4.83 -10.39 28.49
CA PHE A 367 4.07 -11.62 28.26
C PHE A 367 5.00 -12.83 28.05
N TRP A 368 5.96 -12.72 27.13
CA TRP A 368 6.90 -13.80 26.84
C TRP A 368 7.82 -14.12 28.02
N GLN A 369 8.16 -13.14 28.87
CA GLN A 369 8.89 -13.39 30.11
C GLN A 369 8.05 -14.21 31.09
N LYS A 370 6.78 -13.85 31.32
CA LYS A 370 5.87 -14.62 32.18
C LYS A 370 5.65 -16.05 31.68
N VAL A 371 5.42 -16.22 30.37
CA VAL A 371 5.25 -17.55 29.75
C VAL A 371 6.51 -18.40 29.88
N ARG A 372 7.71 -17.82 29.67
CA ARG A 372 8.98 -18.53 29.85
C ARG A 372 9.28 -18.86 31.31
N GLN A 373 8.82 -18.06 32.26
CA GLN A 373 8.93 -18.36 33.69
C GLN A 373 7.97 -19.49 34.09
N GLY A 374 6.75 -19.53 33.55
CA GLY A 374 5.79 -20.62 33.80
C GLY A 374 6.17 -21.97 33.15
N ARG A 375 7.03 -21.98 32.13
CA ARG A 375 7.51 -23.19 31.44
C ARG A 375 8.86 -23.73 31.95
N ARG A 376 9.50 -23.09 32.94
CA ARG A 376 10.77 -23.57 33.51
C ARG A 376 10.51 -24.56 34.64
N PRO A 377 11.23 -25.69 34.71
CA PRO A 377 11.17 -26.57 35.86
C PRO A 377 11.62 -25.81 37.12
N VAL A 378 10.92 -26.05 38.23
CA VAL A 378 10.97 -25.35 39.53
C VAL A 378 12.39 -25.22 40.12
N PHE A 379 13.37 -25.99 39.63
CA PHE A 379 14.72 -26.09 40.17
C PHE A 379 15.71 -25.00 39.70
N ILE A 380 15.38 -24.16 38.72
CA ILE A 380 16.29 -23.11 38.23
C ILE A 380 15.75 -21.72 38.60
N LYS A 381 16.05 -21.26 39.83
CA LYS A 381 15.81 -19.87 40.26
C LYS A 381 16.74 -18.94 39.49
N SER A 382 16.22 -18.25 38.48
CA SER A 382 16.94 -17.19 37.79
C SER A 382 16.68 -15.84 38.49
N PRO A 383 17.72 -15.05 38.84
CA PRO A 383 17.56 -13.76 39.49
C PRO A 383 17.35 -12.67 38.42
N ARG A 384 16.25 -12.75 37.66
CA ARG A 384 15.92 -11.68 36.70
C ARG A 384 14.74 -10.85 37.20
N ASN A 385 15.04 -9.59 37.50
CA ASN A 385 14.09 -8.53 37.81
C ASN A 385 12.95 -8.53 36.76
N PRO A 386 11.67 -8.56 37.14
CA PRO A 386 10.58 -8.58 36.17
C PRO A 386 10.66 -7.36 35.26
N SER A 387 10.53 -7.55 33.94
CA SER A 387 10.38 -6.42 33.03
C SER A 387 9.13 -5.64 33.44
N ARG A 388 9.33 -4.43 33.93
CA ARG A 388 8.24 -3.48 34.18
C ARG A 388 7.87 -2.84 32.85
N LEU A 389 6.58 -2.53 32.69
CA LEU A 389 6.12 -1.75 31.56
C LEU A 389 6.77 -0.36 31.63
N SER A 390 7.12 0.18 30.46
CA SER A 390 7.58 1.54 30.34
C SER A 390 6.49 2.52 30.79
N LEU A 391 6.89 3.68 31.34
CA LEU A 391 5.93 4.72 31.74
C LEU A 391 5.06 5.14 30.57
N SER A 392 5.65 5.30 29.37
CA SER A 392 4.91 5.61 28.14
C SER A 392 3.84 4.57 27.83
N THR A 393 4.15 3.27 27.98
CA THR A 393 3.17 2.20 27.79
C THR A 393 2.03 2.29 28.81
N VAL A 394 2.33 2.51 30.09
CA VAL A 394 1.31 2.63 31.14
C VAL A 394 0.39 3.81 30.87
N ILE A 395 0.95 4.95 30.48
CA ILE A 395 0.19 6.16 30.16
C ILE A 395 -0.73 5.92 28.96
N VAL A 396 -0.22 5.32 27.87
CA VAL A 396 -1.04 5.01 26.68
C VAL A 396 -2.18 4.07 27.04
N LEU A 397 -1.90 2.95 27.72
CA LEU A 397 -2.94 1.98 28.11
C LEU A 397 -4.00 2.60 29.02
N ALA A 398 -3.59 3.36 30.03
CA ALA A 398 -4.50 4.01 30.95
C ALA A 398 -5.38 5.05 30.23
N THR A 399 -4.77 5.87 29.37
CA THR A 399 -5.50 6.90 28.61
C THR A 399 -6.48 6.26 27.63
N THR A 400 -6.07 5.23 26.89
CA THR A 400 -6.96 4.49 25.97
C THR A 400 -8.13 3.86 26.74
N ALA A 401 -7.88 3.21 27.88
CA ALA A 401 -8.94 2.62 28.69
C ALA A 401 -9.95 3.66 29.21
N ILE A 402 -9.46 4.80 29.72
CA ILE A 402 -10.31 5.89 30.19
C ILE A 402 -11.15 6.45 29.04
N LEU A 403 -10.55 6.71 27.89
CA LEU A 403 -11.25 7.28 26.74
C LEU A 403 -12.30 6.33 26.17
N LEU A 404 -12.01 5.03 26.10
CA LEU A 404 -12.97 4.02 25.65
C LEU A 404 -14.17 3.95 26.59
N VAL A 405 -13.94 3.80 27.90
CA VAL A 405 -15.02 3.71 28.88
C VAL A 405 -15.85 4.99 28.90
N PHE A 406 -15.18 6.15 28.95
CA PHE A 406 -15.86 7.44 28.95
C PHE A 406 -16.67 7.65 27.67
N GLY A 407 -16.08 7.36 26.50
CA GLY A 407 -16.76 7.47 25.21
C GLY A 407 -17.98 6.56 25.11
N THR A 408 -17.86 5.29 25.51
CA THR A 408 -18.98 4.35 25.56
C THR A 408 -20.10 4.85 26.46
N VAL A 409 -19.79 5.32 27.68
CA VAL A 409 -20.81 5.83 28.62
C VAL A 409 -21.51 7.06 28.04
N VAL A 410 -20.77 8.01 27.47
CA VAL A 410 -21.35 9.23 26.90
C VAL A 410 -22.26 8.90 25.71
N ILE A 411 -21.81 8.07 24.77
CA ILE A 411 -22.62 7.67 23.61
C ILE A 411 -23.88 6.93 24.06
N TYR A 412 -23.73 5.98 24.99
CA TYR A 412 -24.84 5.20 25.54
C TYR A 412 -25.91 6.07 26.21
N LEU A 413 -25.49 7.09 26.98
CA LEU A 413 -26.42 8.04 27.62
C LEU A 413 -27.10 8.96 26.61
N LEU A 414 -26.40 9.40 25.56
CA LEU A 414 -26.97 10.24 24.51
C LEU A 414 -27.99 9.48 23.65
N GLU A 415 -27.69 8.22 23.32
CA GLU A 415 -28.56 7.34 22.52
C GLU A 415 -29.60 6.58 23.35
N TRP A 416 -29.71 6.85 24.65
CA TRP A 416 -30.66 6.19 25.55
C TRP A 416 -32.11 6.38 25.11
N ASN A 417 -32.46 7.53 24.53
CA ASN A 417 -33.81 7.74 23.98
C ASN A 417 -33.94 7.35 22.50
N GLY A 418 -32.84 6.90 21.88
CA GLY A 418 -32.73 6.56 20.47
C GLY A 418 -32.86 5.07 20.19
N ILE A 419 -31.90 4.52 19.45
CA ILE A 419 -31.89 3.11 19.02
C ILE A 419 -31.47 2.21 20.19
N VAL A 420 -30.51 2.67 21.00
CA VAL A 420 -29.88 1.88 22.08
C VAL A 420 -30.84 1.59 23.23
N GLY A 421 -31.69 2.55 23.63
CA GLY A 421 -32.65 2.34 24.73
C GLY A 421 -33.77 1.35 24.42
N LYS A 422 -33.95 0.97 23.16
CA LYS A 422 -34.91 -0.07 22.74
C LYS A 422 -34.31 -1.48 22.80
N MET A 423 -33.00 -1.59 22.98
CA MET A 423 -32.27 -2.85 23.02
C MET A 423 -32.04 -3.30 24.47
N PRO A 424 -31.91 -4.62 24.73
CA PRO A 424 -31.40 -5.12 26.01
C PRO A 424 -30.04 -4.48 26.34
N VAL A 425 -29.77 -4.19 27.62
CA VAL A 425 -28.57 -3.46 28.06
C VAL A 425 -27.27 -4.04 27.49
N GLY A 426 -27.13 -5.36 27.44
CA GLY A 426 -25.94 -6.00 26.88
C GLY A 426 -25.77 -5.79 25.36
N GLU A 427 -26.87 -5.80 24.61
CA GLU A 427 -26.87 -5.56 23.16
C GLU A 427 -26.72 -4.07 22.85
N GLY A 428 -27.30 -3.20 23.69
CA GLY A 428 -27.12 -1.76 23.60
C GLY A 428 -25.72 -1.25 23.97
N ILE A 429 -24.92 -2.04 24.70
CA ILE A 429 -23.49 -1.75 24.92
C ILE A 429 -22.64 -2.28 23.76
N ALA A 430 -23.08 -3.37 23.12
CA ALA A 430 -22.37 -4.02 22.02
C ALA A 430 -22.59 -3.35 20.65
N THR A 431 -23.72 -2.66 20.49
CA THR A 431 -24.12 -1.89 19.30
C THR A 431 -23.66 -0.45 19.41
#